data_AF-A0A8D0B0E5-F1
#
_entry.id   AF-A0A8D0B0E5-F1
#
_cell.length_a   1.000
_cell.length_b   1.000
_cell.length_c   1.000
_cell.angle_alpha   90.00
_cell.angle_beta   90.00
_cell.angle_gamma   90.00
#
_symmetry.space_group_name_H-M   'P 1'
#
loop_
_entity.id
_entity.type
_entity.pdbx_description
1 polymer ?
#
loop_
_entity_poly.entity_id
_entity_poly.type
_entity_poly.pdbx_seq_one_letter_code
_entity_poly.pdbx_strand_id
1 'polypeptide(L)'
;MSTWWNMISPTTRRFFVVPRQLGDSRVVRKPVICKITINKNTRATLSSLRHIIRKNNYRKDLRMAALRHASAILRSQKPVVAKKKQTRATKTA
;
A
#
# COMPACT_ATOMS: atom_id res chain seq x y z
N MET A 1 -35.66 -10.51 8.79
CA MET A 1 -35.04 -9.63 7.76
C MET A 1 -34.07 -8.71 8.48
N SER A 2 -32.79 -9.07 8.50
CA SER A 2 -31.77 -8.29 9.22
C SER A 2 -30.53 -8.22 8.35
N THR A 3 -30.45 -7.15 7.56
CA THR A 3 -29.33 -6.80 6.69
C THR A 3 -28.16 -6.30 7.52
N TRP A 4 -27.41 -7.23 8.10
CA TRP A 4 -26.14 -7.00 8.78
C TRP A 4 -24.97 -7.07 7.79
N TRP A 5 -24.99 -6.27 6.73
CA TRP A 5 -23.84 -6.09 5.84
C TRP A 5 -23.93 -4.70 5.22
N ASN A 6 -23.29 -3.70 5.82
CA ASN A 6 -22.79 -2.52 5.11
C ASN A 6 -22.07 -1.59 6.09
N MET A 7 -20.75 -1.73 6.21
CA MET A 7 -19.87 -0.54 6.28
C MET A 7 -18.41 -0.90 6.03
N ILE A 8 -18.08 -1.37 4.82
CA ILE A 8 -16.72 -1.25 4.29
C ILE A 8 -16.83 -0.40 3.04
N SER A 9 -16.83 0.91 3.21
CA SER A 9 -16.73 1.85 2.08
C SER A 9 -15.38 1.63 1.39
N PRO A 10 -15.31 1.25 0.10
CA PRO A 10 -14.07 1.17 -0.64
C PRO A 10 -13.74 2.55 -1.22
N THR A 11 -13.65 3.58 -0.37
CA THR A 11 -13.52 4.95 -0.87
C THR A 11 -12.60 5.77 -0.01
N THR A 12 -11.32 5.42 -0.03
CA THR A 12 -10.27 6.43 0.14
C THR A 12 -8.93 5.86 -0.34
N ARG A 13 -8.36 6.48 -1.37
CA ARG A 13 -6.95 6.29 -1.76
C ARG A 13 -6.03 6.82 -0.66
N ARG A 14 -5.99 6.15 0.49
CA ARG A 14 -5.14 6.52 1.62
C ARG A 14 -4.01 5.51 1.69
N PHE A 15 -2.79 6.01 1.47
CA PHE A 15 -1.56 5.23 1.65
C PHE A 15 -0.84 5.69 2.93
N PHE A 16 -0.32 4.75 3.72
CA PHE A 16 0.46 5.01 4.92
C PHE A 16 1.94 4.69 4.69
N VAL A 17 2.84 5.67 4.88
CA VAL A 17 4.30 5.45 4.92
C VAL A 17 4.76 5.49 6.37
N VAL A 18 5.55 4.51 6.80
CA VAL A 18 6.10 4.41 8.16
C VAL A 18 7.63 4.53 8.10
N PRO A 19 8.21 5.72 8.34
CA PRO A 19 9.64 5.87 8.57
C PRO A 19 10.00 5.50 10.02
N ARG A 20 11.13 4.81 10.27
CA ARG A 20 11.68 4.60 11.62
C ARG A 20 12.64 5.75 11.95
N GLN A 21 12.45 6.37 13.11
CA GLN A 21 13.39 7.32 13.72
C GLN A 21 14.50 6.52 14.42
N LEU A 22 15.78 6.86 14.22
CA LEU A 22 16.87 6.29 15.02
C LEU A 22 16.89 7.02 16.38
N GLY A 23 16.54 6.31 17.45
CA GLY A 23 16.82 6.68 18.82
C GLY A 23 17.53 5.51 19.50
N ASP A 24 18.45 5.81 20.43
CA ASP A 24 19.40 4.88 21.04
C ASP A 24 18.81 3.50 21.39
N SER A 25 19.52 2.47 20.94
CA SER A 25 19.15 1.05 20.92
C SER A 25 19.05 0.36 22.29
N ARG A 26 19.24 1.09 23.40
CA ARG A 26 19.26 0.51 24.76
C ARG A 26 17.90 0.52 25.47
N VAL A 27 16.91 1.21 24.91
CA VAL A 27 15.54 1.19 25.43
C VAL A 27 14.65 0.71 24.30
N VAL A 28 13.93 -0.40 24.50
CA VAL A 28 12.89 -0.86 23.56
C VAL A 28 11.71 0.11 23.63
N ARG A 29 11.92 1.35 23.18
CA ARG A 29 10.84 2.28 22.90
C ARG A 29 10.14 1.72 21.67
N LYS A 30 8.83 1.49 21.78
CA LYS A 30 7.95 1.21 20.65
C LYS A 30 8.38 2.14 19.50
N PRO A 31 8.63 1.62 18.28
CA PRO A 31 9.00 2.49 17.18
C PRO A 31 7.93 3.58 17.07
N VAL A 32 8.36 4.85 17.06
CA VAL A 32 7.44 5.96 16.87
C VAL A 32 6.94 5.87 15.42
N ILE A 33 5.79 5.23 15.24
CA ILE A 33 5.15 5.01 13.95
C ILE A 33 4.38 6.29 13.58
N CYS A 34 5.03 7.21 12.88
CA CYS A 34 4.35 8.36 12.30
C CYS A 34 3.64 7.91 11.01
N LYS A 35 2.30 7.99 11.00
CA LYS A 35 1.45 7.63 9.86
C LYS A 35 1.35 8.80 8.89
N ILE A 36 2.00 8.73 7.73
CA ILE A 36 1.84 9.75 6.68
C ILE A 36 0.76 9.30 5.70
N THR A 37 -0.37 10.01 5.64
CA THR A 37 -1.44 9.75 4.65
C THR A 37 -1.18 10.48 3.34
N ILE A 38 -1.14 9.76 2.22
CA ILE A 38 -1.02 10.36 0.89
C ILE A 38 -2.27 10.03 0.06
N ASN A 39 -3.08 11.05 -0.25
CA ASN A 39 -4.19 10.96 -1.20
C ASN A 39 -3.83 11.74 -2.47
N LYS A 40 -3.14 11.08 -3.40
CA LYS A 40 -2.70 11.66 -4.68
C LYS A 40 -2.89 10.66 -5.82
N ASN A 41 -2.62 11.09 -7.05
CA ASN A 41 -2.53 10.19 -8.20
C ASN A 41 -1.38 9.16 -8.01
N THR A 42 -1.44 8.04 -8.72
CA THR A 42 -0.52 6.90 -8.50
C THR A 42 0.94 7.22 -8.79
N ARG A 43 1.22 8.16 -9.69
CA ARG A 43 2.59 8.57 -10.01
C ARG A 43 3.14 9.48 -8.91
N ALA A 44 2.34 10.43 -8.46
CA ALA A 44 2.69 11.36 -7.39
C ALA A 44 2.88 10.64 -6.05
N THR A 45 2.06 9.64 -5.71
CA THR A 45 2.24 8.84 -4.48
C THR A 45 3.58 8.13 -4.47
N LEU A 46 3.93 7.43 -5.55
CA LEU A 46 5.20 6.72 -5.68
C LEU A 46 6.41 7.67 -5.69
N SER A 47 6.30 8.81 -6.38
CA SER A 47 7.34 9.85 -6.35
C SER A 47 7.50 10.44 -4.96
N SER A 48 6.41 10.79 -4.25
CA SER A 48 6.48 11.29 -2.87
C SER A 48 7.12 10.27 -1.93
N LEU A 49 6.74 8.99 -2.03
CA LEU A 49 7.33 7.91 -1.24
C LEU A 49 8.83 7.77 -1.49
N ARG A 50 9.26 7.84 -2.76
CA ARG A 50 10.68 7.83 -3.13
C ARG A 50 11.44 9.01 -2.52
N HIS A 51 10.85 10.20 -2.55
CA HIS A 51 11.47 11.40 -1.98
C HIS A 51 11.56 11.32 -0.47
N ILE A 52 10.54 10.82 0.23
CA ILE A 52 10.55 10.64 1.69
C ILE A 52 11.70 9.71 2.11
N ILE A 53 11.83 8.55 1.46
CA ILE A 53 12.91 7.59 1.77
C ILE A 53 14.29 8.22 1.52
N ARG A 54 14.43 8.98 0.43
CA ARG A 54 15.69 9.62 0.05
C ARG A 54 16.06 10.81 0.95
N LYS A 55 15.10 11.68 1.28
CA LYS A 55 15.31 12.92 2.04
C LYS A 55 15.48 12.65 3.53
N ASN A 56 14.82 11.64 4.08
CA ASN A 56 14.94 11.29 5.48
C ASN A 56 16.18 10.42 5.77
N ASN A 57 17.09 10.24 4.80
CA ASN A 57 18.25 9.34 4.87
C ASN A 57 17.92 7.98 5.49
N TYR A 58 16.74 7.47 5.17
CA TYR A 58 16.30 6.19 5.68
C TYR A 58 17.03 5.05 4.94
N ARG A 59 16.68 3.82 5.26
CA ARG A 59 17.23 2.61 4.66
C ARG A 59 17.09 2.58 3.13
N LYS A 60 18.21 2.78 2.42
CA LYS A 60 18.30 2.89 0.96
C LYS A 60 17.97 1.59 0.23
N ASP A 61 18.18 0.46 0.89
CA ASP A 61 17.86 -0.91 0.49
C ASP A 61 16.34 -1.15 0.42
N LEU A 62 15.60 -0.60 1.37
CA LEU A 62 14.13 -0.74 1.42
C LEU A 62 13.39 0.08 0.36
N ARG A 63 14.10 0.93 -0.39
CA ARG A 63 13.51 1.84 -1.39
C ARG A 63 12.68 1.10 -2.44
N MET A 64 13.25 0.06 -3.03
CA MET A 64 12.56 -0.69 -4.09
C MET A 64 11.46 -1.59 -3.52
N ALA A 65 11.68 -2.18 -2.35
CA ALA A 65 10.67 -2.98 -1.65
C ALA A 65 9.43 -2.15 -1.30
N ALA A 66 9.63 -0.95 -0.74
CA ALA A 66 8.55 -0.04 -0.39
C ALA A 66 7.78 0.46 -1.62
N LEU A 67 8.47 0.77 -2.73
CA LEU A 67 7.83 1.17 -3.98
C LEU A 67 6.99 0.04 -4.60
N ARG A 68 7.51 -1.19 -4.62
CA ARG A 68 6.79 -2.38 -5.14
C ARG A 68 5.56 -2.66 -4.29
N HIS A 69 5.71 -2.66 -2.97
CA HIS A 69 4.60 -2.86 -2.04
C HIS A 69 3.52 -1.79 -2.21
N ALA A 70 3.91 -0.51 -2.30
CA ALA A 70 2.97 0.59 -2.54
C ALA A 70 2.22 0.45 -3.87
N SER A 71 2.92 0.03 -4.93
CA SER A 71 2.31 -0.15 -6.25
C SER A 71 1.27 -1.27 -6.26
N ALA A 72 1.51 -2.37 -5.54
CA ALA A 72 0.58 -3.49 -5.39
C ALA A 72 -0.70 -3.04 -4.68
N ILE A 73 -0.55 -2.27 -3.59
CA ILE A 73 -1.69 -1.71 -2.84
C ILE A 73 -2.51 -0.76 -3.73
N LEU A 74 -1.85 0.13 -4.48
CA LEU A 74 -2.55 1.04 -5.40
C LEU A 74 -3.26 0.30 -6.54
N ARG A 75 -2.82 -0.91 -6.89
CA ARG A 75 -3.49 -1.77 -7.87
C ARG A 75 -4.65 -2.52 -7.26
N SER A 76 -4.52 -3.02 -6.03
CA SER A 76 -5.59 -3.73 -5.33
C SER A 76 -6.74 -2.80 -4.88
N GLN A 77 -6.45 -1.53 -4.62
CA GLN A 77 -7.48 -0.53 -4.32
C GLN A 77 -8.32 -0.11 -5.53
N LYS A 78 -7.92 -0.45 -6.76
CA LYS A 78 -8.76 -0.19 -7.93
C LYS A 78 -9.93 -1.17 -7.91
N PRO A 79 -11.16 -0.72 -8.19
CA PRO A 79 -12.31 -1.62 -8.23
C PRO A 79 -12.03 -2.75 -9.22
N VAL A 80 -12.02 -3.97 -8.72
CA VAL A 80 -11.79 -5.16 -9.54
C VAL A 80 -13.09 -5.45 -10.26
N VAL A 81 -13.16 -5.08 -11.53
CA VAL A 81 -14.23 -5.58 -12.41
C VAL A 81 -14.08 -7.09 -12.45
N ALA A 82 -15.11 -7.82 -12.02
CA ALA A 82 -15.11 -9.27 -12.01
C ALA A 82 -14.82 -9.78 -13.43
N LYS A 83 -13.64 -10.41 -13.61
CA LYS A 83 -13.29 -11.01 -14.90
C LYS A 83 -14.06 -12.32 -15.04
N LYS A 84 -14.90 -12.42 -16.07
CA LYS A 84 -15.60 -13.67 -16.43
C LYS A 84 -14.56 -14.77 -16.62
N LYS A 85 -14.72 -15.91 -15.94
CA LYS A 85 -13.84 -17.07 -16.13
C LYS A 85 -13.96 -17.52 -17.59
N GLN A 86 -12.86 -17.48 -18.35
CA GLN A 86 -12.81 -18.15 -19.64
C GLN A 86 -12.79 -19.65 -19.37
N THR A 87 -13.91 -20.32 -19.63
CA THR A 87 -13.99 -21.77 -19.69
C THR A 87 -13.15 -22.23 -20.87
N ARG A 88 -12.06 -22.96 -20.61
CA ARG A 88 -11.32 -23.63 -21.68
C ARG A 88 -12.22 -24.76 -22.20
N ALA A 89 -12.52 -24.74 -23.50
CA ALA A 89 -13.20 -25.86 -24.13
C ALA A 89 -12.30 -27.10 -24.01
N THR A 90 -12.82 -28.16 -23.41
CA THR A 90 -12.21 -29.49 -23.42
C THR A 90 -12.25 -30.01 -24.85
N LYS A 91 -11.09 -30.42 -25.39
CA LYS A 91 -11.04 -31.11 -26.68
C LYS A 91 -11.72 -32.47 -26.52
N THR A 92 -12.81 -32.68 -27.24
CA THR A 92 -13.46 -33.99 -27.36
C THR A 92 -12.53 -34.92 -28.14
N ALA A 93 -12.39 -36.16 -27.65
CA ALA A 93 -11.49 -37.19 -28.16
C ALA A 93 -11.85 -37.66 -29.58
#